data_AF-A0A545SDA4-F1
#
_entry.id   AF-A0A545SDA4-F1
#
_cell.length_a   1.000
_cell.length_b   1.000
_cell.length_c   1.000
_cell.angle_alpha   90.00
_cell.angle_beta   90.00
_cell.angle_gamma   90.00
#
_symmetry.space_group_name_H-M   'P 1'
#
loop_
_entity.id
_entity.type
_entity.pdbx_description
1 polymer ?
#
loop_
_entity_poly.entity_id
_entity_poly.type
_entity_poly.pdbx_seq_one_letter_code
_entity_poly.pdbx_strand_id
1 'polypeptide(L)'
;DEARREIVMARNQADALIHQTRKSINDMGENIDAGEKASIENSIDDLERIIKDDNASKAQIEEKIKALTEKSHKLAEAVYAKSAGNEKPASKAKDDDIIDAEVD
;
A
#
# COMPACT_ATOMS: atom_id res chain seq x y z
N ASP A 1 9.47 24.49 -9.60
CA ASP A 1 8.94 23.18 -10.05
C ASP A 1 8.72 22.25 -8.86
N GLU A 2 7.95 22.73 -7.91
CA GLU A 2 7.72 22.06 -6.63
C GLU A 2 6.54 21.09 -6.75
N ALA A 3 5.41 21.57 -7.30
CA ALA A 3 4.25 20.75 -7.61
C ALA A 3 4.58 19.50 -8.47
N ARG A 4 5.47 19.62 -9.47
CA ARG A 4 5.91 18.45 -10.26
C ARG A 4 6.73 17.47 -9.43
N ARG A 5 7.60 17.96 -8.52
CA ARG A 5 8.37 17.10 -7.61
C ARG A 5 7.46 16.36 -6.65
N GLU A 6 6.48 17.03 -6.06
CA GLU A 6 5.54 16.40 -5.14
C GLU A 6 4.71 15.30 -5.80
N ILE A 7 4.23 15.52 -7.03
CA ILE A 7 3.52 14.48 -7.79
C ILE A 7 4.43 13.28 -8.06
N VAL A 8 5.69 13.51 -8.43
CA VAL A 8 6.66 12.42 -8.65
C VAL A 8 6.91 11.64 -7.35
N MET A 9 7.04 12.32 -6.21
CA MET A 9 7.17 11.66 -4.91
C MET A 9 5.94 10.81 -4.57
N ALA A 10 4.73 11.34 -4.78
CA ALA A 10 3.49 10.59 -4.59
C ALA A 10 3.42 9.36 -5.51
N ARG A 11 3.82 9.49 -6.78
CA ARG A 11 3.89 8.35 -7.73
C ARG A 11 4.88 7.29 -7.27
N ASN A 12 6.05 7.69 -6.77
CA ASN A 12 7.06 6.75 -6.26
C ASN A 12 6.58 6.02 -4.99
N GLN A 13 5.91 6.74 -4.08
CA GLN A 13 5.31 6.13 -2.89
C GLN A 13 4.21 5.13 -3.26
N ALA A 14 3.35 5.49 -4.21
CA ALA A 14 2.32 4.61 -4.71
C ALA A 14 2.89 3.34 -5.37
N ASP A 15 3.93 3.46 -6.20
CA ASP A 15 4.60 2.32 -6.83
C ASP A 15 5.20 1.35 -5.79
N ALA A 16 5.89 1.90 -4.78
CA ALA A 16 6.42 1.12 -3.66
C ALA A 16 5.31 0.36 -2.91
N LEU A 17 4.19 1.03 -2.62
CA LEU A 17 3.05 0.44 -1.93
C LEU A 17 2.38 -0.66 -2.77
N ILE A 18 2.21 -0.45 -4.08
CA ILE A 18 1.69 -1.46 -5.01
C ILE A 18 2.56 -2.71 -4.95
N HIS A 19 3.88 -2.54 -5.08
CA HIS A 19 4.81 -3.66 -5.10
C HIS A 19 4.81 -4.43 -3.78
N GLN A 20 4.86 -3.72 -2.65
CA GLN A 20 4.80 -4.34 -1.32
C GLN A 20 3.49 -5.10 -1.11
N THR A 21 2.36 -4.52 -1.51
CA THR A 21 1.04 -5.14 -1.31
C THR A 21 0.86 -6.38 -2.19
N ARG A 22 1.25 -6.31 -3.47
CA ARG A 22 1.28 -7.47 -4.37
C ARG A 22 2.13 -8.61 -3.79
N LYS A 23 3.28 -8.26 -3.23
CA LYS A 23 4.15 -9.23 -2.58
C LYS A 23 3.45 -9.88 -1.37
N SER A 24 2.86 -9.08 -0.48
CA SER A 24 2.14 -9.62 0.68
C SER A 24 0.99 -10.54 0.29
N ILE A 25 0.21 -10.21 -0.74
CA ILE A 25 -0.84 -11.10 -1.28
C ILE A 25 -0.25 -12.42 -1.76
N ASN A 26 0.86 -12.36 -2.51
CA ASN A 26 1.54 -13.56 -3.01
C ASN A 26 2.10 -14.42 -1.86
N ASP A 27 2.70 -13.79 -0.85
CA ASP A 27 3.25 -14.46 0.33
C ASP A 27 2.13 -15.11 1.17
N MET A 28 0.94 -14.52 1.20
CA MET A 28 -0.24 -15.12 1.82
C MET A 28 -0.84 -16.26 1.00
N GLY A 29 -0.78 -16.21 -0.34
CA GLY A 29 -1.28 -17.25 -1.22
C GLY A 29 -2.76 -17.57 -0.98
N GLU A 30 -3.06 -18.79 -0.54
CA GLU A 30 -4.43 -19.25 -0.23
C GLU A 30 -4.89 -18.86 1.18
N ASN A 31 -4.04 -18.18 1.97
CA ASN A 31 -4.39 -17.77 3.33
C ASN A 31 -5.25 -16.51 3.40
N ILE A 32 -5.47 -15.83 2.27
CA ILE A 32 -6.37 -14.68 2.13
C ILE A 32 -7.69 -15.13 1.48
N ASP A 33 -8.81 -14.57 1.94
CA ASP A 33 -10.11 -14.79 1.31
C ASP A 33 -10.12 -14.28 -0.15
N ALA A 34 -10.77 -15.01 -1.06
CA ALA A 34 -10.79 -14.65 -2.47
C ALA A 34 -11.46 -13.29 -2.74
N GLY A 35 -12.48 -12.94 -1.97
CA GLY A 35 -13.15 -11.64 -2.07
C GLY A 35 -12.27 -10.51 -1.55
N GLU A 36 -11.57 -10.74 -0.44
CA GLU A 36 -10.61 -9.77 0.11
C GLU A 36 -9.42 -9.58 -0.84
N LYS A 37 -8.83 -10.67 -1.36
CA LYS A 37 -7.77 -10.63 -2.37
C LYS A 37 -8.19 -9.81 -3.58
N ALA A 38 -9.36 -10.10 -4.16
CA ALA A 38 -9.86 -9.36 -5.31
C ALA A 38 -10.10 -7.87 -5.00
N SER A 39 -10.57 -7.55 -3.79
CA SER A 39 -10.75 -6.18 -3.32
C SER A 39 -9.44 -5.40 -3.25
N ILE A 40 -8.35 -6.05 -2.83
CA ILE A 40 -7.01 -5.45 -2.75
C ILE A 40 -6.39 -5.34 -4.14
N GLU A 41 -6.47 -6.37 -4.97
CA GLU A 41 -5.99 -6.36 -6.36
C GLU A 41 -6.67 -5.24 -7.17
N ASN A 42 -7.98 -5.05 -7.02
CA ASN A 42 -8.68 -3.94 -7.65
C ASN A 42 -8.15 -2.56 -7.19
N SER A 43 -7.82 -2.40 -5.91
CA SER A 43 -7.25 -1.15 -5.38
C SER A 43 -5.81 -0.92 -5.85
N ILE A 44 -5.03 -1.99 -6.01
CA ILE A 44 -3.71 -1.93 -6.64
C ILE A 44 -3.83 -1.46 -8.08
N ASP A 45 -4.74 -2.04 -8.86
CA ASP A 45 -4.91 -1.69 -10.27
C ASP A 45 -5.41 -0.25 -10.45
N ASP A 46 -6.32 0.20 -9.59
CA ASP A 46 -6.76 1.60 -9.53
C ASP A 46 -5.60 2.56 -9.25
N LEU A 47 -4.76 2.23 -8.26
CA LEU A 47 -3.59 3.05 -7.93
C LEU A 47 -2.55 3.04 -9.06
N GLU A 48 -2.34 1.89 -9.70
CA GLU A 48 -1.42 1.75 -10.84
C GLU A 48 -1.90 2.56 -12.05
N ARG A 49 -3.23 2.63 -12.28
CA ARG A 49 -3.81 3.44 -13.34
C ARG A 49 -3.65 4.93 -13.07
N ILE A 50 -3.93 5.40 -11.85
CA ILE A 50 -3.88 6.84 -11.55
C ILE A 50 -2.44 7.37 -11.61
N ILE A 51 -1.43 6.59 -11.18
CA ILE A 51 -0.03 7.04 -11.26
C ILE A 51 0.52 7.10 -12.68
N LYS A 52 -0.08 6.35 -13.61
CA LYS A 52 0.24 6.38 -15.04
C LYS A 52 -0.52 7.48 -15.80
N ASP A 53 -1.54 8.08 -15.18
CA ASP A 53 -2.25 9.21 -15.77
C ASP A 53 -1.45 10.50 -15.56
N ASP A 54 -1.02 11.10 -16.67
CA ASP A 54 -0.29 12.37 -16.66
C ASP A 54 -1.13 13.56 -16.18
N ASN A 55 -2.46 13.43 -16.16
CA ASN A 55 -3.38 14.44 -15.66
C ASN A 55 -3.78 14.24 -14.20
N ALA A 56 -3.33 13.15 -13.56
CA ALA A 56 -3.63 12.89 -12.17
C ALA A 56 -3.00 13.96 -11.26
N SER A 57 -3.84 14.54 -10.39
CA SER A 57 -3.38 15.42 -9.33
C SER A 57 -2.76 14.63 -8.18
N LYS A 58 -1.88 15.30 -7.42
CA LYS A 58 -1.30 14.75 -6.18
C LYS A 58 -2.38 14.19 -5.24
N ALA A 59 -3.46 14.95 -5.03
CA ALA A 59 -4.57 14.55 -4.16
C ALA A 59 -5.25 13.25 -4.60
N GLN A 60 -5.45 13.04 -5.91
CA GLN A 60 -6.03 11.79 -6.43
C GLN A 60 -5.13 10.58 -6.19
N ILE A 61 -3.81 10.76 -6.33
CA ILE A 61 -2.82 9.71 -6.05
C ILE A 61 -2.82 9.40 -4.55
N GLU A 62 -2.77 10.42 -3.70
CA GLU A 62 -2.76 10.26 -2.24
C GLU A 62 -4.04 9.61 -1.71
N GLU A 63 -5.21 9.92 -2.27
CA GLU A 63 -6.47 9.26 -1.92
C GLU A 63 -6.38 7.75 -2.18
N LYS A 64 -5.85 7.36 -3.35
CA LYS A 64 -5.68 5.95 -3.72
C LYS A 64 -4.59 5.26 -2.90
N ILE A 65 -3.52 5.97 -2.54
CA ILE A 65 -2.50 5.49 -1.60
C ILE A 65 -3.16 5.16 -0.27
N LYS A 66 -3.92 6.10 0.33
CA LYS A 66 -4.61 5.88 1.62
C LYS A 66 -5.55 4.68 1.55
N ALA A 67 -6.35 4.57 0.49
CA ALA A 67 -7.25 3.44 0.29
C ALA A 67 -6.52 2.08 0.20
N LEU A 68 -5.36 2.04 -0.46
CA LEU A 68 -4.55 0.82 -0.52
C LEU A 68 -3.86 0.54 0.83
N THR A 69 -3.33 1.56 1.50
CA THR A 69 -2.71 1.44 2.82
C THR A 69 -3.67 0.83 3.85
N GLU A 70 -4.90 1.34 3.95
CA GLU A 70 -5.93 0.79 4.86
C GLU A 70 -6.18 -0.70 4.61
N LYS A 71 -6.19 -1.12 3.34
CA LYS A 71 -6.35 -2.52 2.96
C LYS A 71 -5.11 -3.36 3.27
N SER A 72 -3.92 -2.81 3.06
CA SER A 72 -2.65 -3.46 3.36
C SER A 72 -2.43 -3.63 4.87
N HIS A 73 -2.95 -2.75 5.71
CA HIS A 73 -2.95 -2.95 7.16
C HIS A 73 -3.79 -4.16 7.55
N LYS A 74 -5.02 -4.29 7.03
CA LYS A 74 -5.87 -5.46 7.29
C LYS A 74 -5.22 -6.76 6.83
N LEU A 75 -4.55 -6.71 5.67
CA LEU A 75 -3.74 -7.81 5.15
C LEU A 75 -2.64 -8.21 6.13
N ALA A 76 -1.87 -7.24 6.63
CA ALA A 76 -0.80 -7.47 7.59
C ALA A 76 -1.33 -8.05 8.92
N GLU A 77 -2.45 -7.53 9.44
CA GLU A 77 -3.11 -8.06 10.63
C GLU A 77 -3.50 -9.54 10.47
N ALA A 78 -4.05 -9.91 9.31
CA ALA A 78 -4.37 -11.30 8.99
C ALA A 78 -3.13 -12.21 8.92
N VAL A 79 -2.00 -11.71 8.39
CA VAL A 79 -0.70 -12.42 8.38
C VAL A 79 -0.16 -12.62 9.79
N TYR A 80 -0.17 -11.57 10.63
CA TYR A 80 0.34 -11.64 11.99
C TYR A 80 -0.51 -12.55 12.87
N ALA A 81 -1.83 -12.46 12.79
CA ALA A 81 -2.75 -13.34 13.52
C ALA A 81 -2.53 -14.82 13.20
N LYS A 82 -2.15 -15.14 11.95
CA LYS A 82 -1.86 -16.51 11.52
C LYS A 82 -0.42 -16.96 11.83
N SER A 83 0.53 -16.03 11.83
CA SER A 83 1.95 -16.29 12.18
C SER A 83 2.19 -16.42 13.69
N ALA A 84 1.27 -15.94 14.54
CA ALA A 84 1.31 -16.19 15.98
C ALA A 84 1.22 -17.69 16.36
N GLY A 85 0.91 -18.56 15.39
CA GLY A 85 0.97 -20.03 15.54
C GLY A 85 2.26 -20.69 15.01
N ASN A 86 3.20 -19.95 14.42
CA ASN A 86 4.46 -20.51 13.91
C ASN A 86 5.56 -19.42 13.85
N GLU A 87 6.43 -19.41 14.87
CA GLU A 87 7.47 -18.39 15.05
C GLU A 87 8.43 -18.27 13.84
N LYS A 88 8.46 -17.08 13.22
CA LYS A 88 9.69 -16.32 12.97
C LYS A 88 9.38 -14.85 12.63
N PRO A 89 10.03 -13.86 13.26
CA PRO A 89 9.78 -12.44 13.00
C PRO A 89 10.53 -12.04 11.73
N ALA A 90 9.82 -11.91 10.61
CA ALA A 90 10.35 -11.22 9.44
C ALA A 90 10.16 -9.71 9.66
N SER A 91 11.20 -9.09 10.21
CA SER A 91 11.70 -7.75 9.88
C SER A 91 10.69 -6.61 9.69
N LYS A 92 10.58 -5.77 10.72
CA LYS A 92 10.40 -4.30 10.66
C LYS A 92 9.48 -3.78 9.54
N ALA A 93 8.19 -3.69 9.85
CA ALA A 93 7.44 -2.50 9.50
C ALA A 93 7.96 -1.33 10.37
N LYS A 94 9.07 -0.73 9.95
CA LYS A 94 9.46 0.62 10.34
C LYS A 94 9.28 1.45 9.08
N ASP A 95 8.08 1.95 8.86
CA ASP A 95 7.81 3.11 8.00
C ASP A 95 6.45 3.78 8.32
N ASP A 96 5.86 3.50 9.50
CA ASP A 96 4.64 4.19 9.98
C ASP A 96 4.92 5.38 10.92
N ASP A 97 6.19 5.73 11.13
CA ASP A 97 6.59 6.89 11.97
C ASP A 97 6.90 8.16 11.13
N ILE A 98 6.56 8.19 9.84
CA ILE A 98 6.79 9.35 8.94
C ILE A 98 5.49 9.83 8.27
N ILE A 99 4.35 9.67 8.94
CA ILE A 99 3.12 10.41 8.60
C ILE A 99 2.54 11.01 9.88
N ASP A 100 3.34 11.80 10.60
CA ASP A 100 2.83 12.87 11.48
C ASP A 100 3.92 13.89 11.87
N ALA A 101 4.92 14.07 10.99
CA ALA A 101 6.05 14.99 11.22
C ALA A 101 6.15 16.07 10.14
N GLU A 102 5.06 16.85 9.96
CA GLU A 102 5.10 18.24 9.48
C GLU A 102 3.77 18.90 9.91
N VAL A 103 3.72 19.60 11.06
CA VAL A 103 4.01 21.04 11.22
C VAL A 103 2.92 21.92 10.58
N ASP A 104 1.83 22.17 11.33
CA ASP A 104 1.49 23.44 11.99
C ASP A 104 0.34 23.24 13.00
#